data_AF-A0A2S9K059-F1
#
_entry.id   AF-A0A2S9K059-F1
#
_cell.length_a   1.000
_cell.length_b   1.000
_cell.length_c   1.000
_cell.angle_alpha   90.00
_cell.angle_beta   90.00
_cell.angle_gamma   90.00
#
_symmetry.space_group_name_H-M   'P 1'
#
loop_
_entity.id
_entity.type
_entity.pdbx_description
1 polymer ?
#
loop_
_entity_poly.entity_id
_entity_poly.type
_entity_poly.pdbx_seq_one_letter_code
_entity_poly.pdbx_strand_id
1 'polypeptide(L)'
;MATSPYGTPPASLYRRRLGPHHFAYLRAVAEGLERTDCARRYLGIEHGHEAVTAHRLVVDQVRAAARRRGETSARLIGLTIRVSGTAQPSLEDFIAERGLDGWSEAEVTELYAECCGEVQGPDPKAQRRERLRRRQIELLRSLESAVAEAPSPSDFVGGWFDEALARKLDLAGIRTLGELNSRVSAGGAWYRPLPAVGKAKAQRIEAFLRTLLPREAQVLPFFGVSRQTGRALVVSGPPSPVPAGSLLGELTIEQTVEAWIAARANSDATRKVYAREVGRFLVWLRHERPGVTPAQLGVRDAVAFAELLRDIPPHFISRRKASPGAIGWAPFRGQLTPASRQQALTVVSSWLDWLVEARHVEANPFRLVSRKQGDDQTATGEVKAITEGAMQALLHYFEQVEPSPAIHRMRFVLRFLESMGLRASELLAARLGDLVTLPEGLALKVHGKGAKNRHVTLNRQAREALNEYLAARGLGDFLQAPAETPILASARDPMTPITYPALYQTVRRWLEKAVSASALPQHEKSQLYKASTHWLRHTFGTRLIEKGAAPDAVQSSMGHASPVTLGRYTRSSAKRQFSEVAKVFGE
;
A
#
# COMPACT_ATOMS: atom_id res chain seq x y z
N MET A 1 -22.04 -5.10 39.46
CA MET A 1 -20.86 -4.20 39.60
C MET A 1 -19.65 -4.94 39.09
N ALA A 2 -19.35 -4.81 37.80
CA ALA A 2 -18.23 -5.49 37.15
C ALA A 2 -17.10 -4.47 36.92
N THR A 3 -15.96 -4.73 37.53
CA THR A 3 -14.74 -3.93 37.48
C THR A 3 -14.12 -3.98 36.08
N SER A 4 -13.92 -2.82 35.46
CA SER A 4 -13.20 -2.65 34.20
C SER A 4 -11.75 -3.13 34.33
N PRO A 5 -11.22 -3.97 33.42
CA PRO A 5 -9.84 -4.46 33.45
C PRO A 5 -8.81 -3.45 32.89
N TYR A 6 -9.23 -2.24 32.54
CA TYR A 6 -8.34 -1.21 32.02
C TYR A 6 -7.91 -0.27 33.14
N GLY A 7 -6.87 -0.68 33.86
CA GLY A 7 -6.10 0.21 34.72
C GLY A 7 -5.60 1.40 33.93
N THR A 8 -5.73 2.58 34.54
CA THR A 8 -5.16 3.84 34.04
C THR A 8 -3.69 3.63 33.67
N PRO A 9 -3.25 4.00 32.44
CA PRO A 9 -1.85 3.83 32.07
C PRO A 9 -0.96 4.63 33.04
N PRO A 10 0.14 4.04 33.55
CA PRO A 10 1.05 4.77 34.44
C PRO A 10 1.60 6.00 33.71
N ALA A 11 1.72 7.12 34.42
CA ALA A 11 2.20 8.41 33.91
C ALA A 11 3.62 8.37 33.28
N SER A 12 4.28 7.21 33.25
CA SER A 12 5.66 7.01 32.81
C SER A 12 5.85 6.52 31.37
N LEU A 13 4.79 6.18 30.62
CA LEU A 13 4.93 5.57 29.28
C LEU A 13 5.54 6.51 28.22
N TYR A 14 5.49 7.83 28.44
CA TYR A 14 5.97 8.85 27.49
C TYR A 14 7.09 9.72 28.06
N ARG A 15 7.92 9.18 28.96
CA ARG A 15 9.14 9.90 29.39
C ARG A 15 10.13 9.92 28.22
N ARG A 16 10.26 11.07 27.56
CA ARG A 16 11.24 11.27 26.49
C ARG A 16 12.66 11.04 27.02
N ARG A 17 13.40 10.17 26.34
CA ARG A 17 14.79 9.82 26.66
C ARG A 17 15.75 10.66 25.81
N LEU A 18 16.87 11.08 26.39
CA LEU A 18 17.92 11.77 25.65
C LEU A 18 18.88 10.73 25.08
N GLY A 19 18.69 10.34 23.81
CA GLY A 19 19.67 9.51 23.10
C GLY A 19 20.79 10.29 22.38
N PRO A 20 21.83 9.59 21.88
CA PRO A 20 22.93 10.17 21.10
C PRO A 20 22.48 10.98 19.88
N HIS A 21 21.37 10.58 19.24
CA HIS A 21 20.79 11.28 18.10
C HIS A 21 20.36 12.73 18.43
N HIS A 22 19.95 13.03 19.66
CA HIS A 22 19.64 14.41 20.09
C HIS A 22 20.90 15.28 20.17
N PHE A 23 22.02 14.71 20.64
CA PHE A 23 23.30 15.42 20.70
C PHE A 23 23.91 15.58 19.31
N ALA A 24 23.80 14.57 18.46
CA ALA A 24 24.18 14.67 17.04
C ALA A 24 23.36 15.75 16.31
N TYR A 25 22.06 15.84 16.58
CA TYR A 25 21.19 16.91 16.07
C TYR A 25 21.70 18.30 16.49
N LEU A 26 21.95 18.52 17.78
CA LEU A 26 22.42 19.82 18.28
C LEU A 26 23.81 20.19 17.76
N ARG A 27 24.71 19.20 17.60
CA ARG A 27 26.02 19.42 16.98
C ARG A 27 25.88 19.80 15.51
N ALA A 28 25.05 19.10 14.74
CA ALA A 28 24.81 19.42 13.33
C ALA A 28 24.26 20.85 13.16
N VAL A 29 23.34 21.28 14.03
CA VAL A 29 22.83 22.65 14.04
C VAL A 29 23.92 23.66 14.46
N ALA A 30 24.73 23.34 15.47
CA ALA A 30 25.90 24.15 15.85
C ALA A 30 26.95 24.22 14.73
N GLU A 31 27.01 23.19 13.88
CA GLU A 31 27.84 23.14 12.69
C GLU A 31 27.29 23.98 11.52
N GLY A 32 26.12 24.60 11.68
CA GLY A 32 25.53 25.50 10.69
C GLY A 32 24.66 24.81 9.64
N LEU A 33 24.31 23.54 9.85
CA LEU A 33 23.37 22.82 9.00
C LEU A 33 21.94 23.31 9.23
N GLU A 34 21.12 23.27 8.16
CA GLU A 34 19.74 23.73 8.19
C GLU A 34 18.90 22.91 9.20
N ARG A 35 18.10 23.61 10.01
CA ARG A 35 17.39 23.04 11.16
C ARG A 35 16.33 22.02 10.76
N THR A 36 15.58 22.26 9.70
CA THR A 36 14.54 21.34 9.23
C THR A 36 15.14 20.04 8.69
N ASP A 37 16.25 20.10 7.96
CA ASP A 37 16.97 18.92 7.48
C ASP A 37 17.60 18.12 8.61
N CYS A 38 18.19 18.80 9.60
CA CYS A 38 18.69 18.15 10.81
C CYS A 38 17.57 17.47 11.61
N ALA A 39 16.43 18.15 11.80
CA ALA A 39 15.29 17.61 12.55
C ALA A 39 14.69 16.40 11.83
N ARG A 40 14.61 16.45 10.50
CA ARG A 40 14.17 15.31 9.67
C ARG A 40 15.11 14.12 9.81
N ARG A 41 16.43 14.35 9.80
CA ARG A 41 17.45 13.28 9.83
C ARG A 41 17.62 12.65 11.20
N TYR A 42 17.69 13.46 12.24
CA TYR A 42 18.10 13.02 13.59
C TYR A 42 16.95 12.91 14.58
N LEU A 43 15.80 13.57 14.37
CA LEU A 43 14.65 13.54 15.28
C LEU A 43 13.41 12.87 14.67
N GLY A 44 13.45 12.50 13.39
CA GLY A 44 12.35 11.83 12.70
C GLY A 44 11.13 12.71 12.41
N ILE A 45 11.27 14.03 12.47
CA ILE A 45 10.15 15.00 12.39
C ILE A 45 9.78 15.31 10.95
N GLU A 46 8.47 15.40 10.69
CA GLU A 46 7.93 15.39 9.34
C GLU A 46 7.67 16.75 8.73
N HIS A 47 7.18 17.71 9.52
CA HIS A 47 6.74 19.01 9.04
C HIS A 47 7.72 20.11 9.49
N GLY A 48 8.05 21.04 8.60
CA GLY A 48 8.98 22.14 8.88
C GLY A 48 8.58 22.98 10.10
N HIS A 49 7.28 23.20 10.30
CA HIS A 49 6.76 23.94 11.47
C HIS A 49 6.95 23.18 12.80
N GLU A 50 6.94 21.85 12.79
CA GLU A 50 7.20 21.02 13.98
C GLU A 50 8.69 21.04 14.36
N ALA A 51 9.59 21.32 13.40
CA ALA A 51 11.03 21.35 13.64
C ALA A 51 11.44 22.44 14.64
N VAL A 52 10.77 23.61 14.62
CA VAL A 52 11.03 24.70 15.58
C VAL A 52 10.65 24.28 16.99
N THR A 53 9.46 23.70 17.15
CA THR A 53 8.97 23.20 18.45
C THR A 53 9.89 22.12 19.00
N ALA A 54 10.31 21.18 18.15
CA ALA A 54 11.20 20.12 18.57
C ALA A 54 12.62 20.58 18.87
N HIS A 55 13.13 21.55 18.11
CA HIS A 55 14.39 22.19 18.43
C HIS A 55 14.36 22.77 19.85
N ARG A 56 13.32 23.55 20.17
CA ARG A 56 13.12 24.15 21.49
C ARG A 56 13.05 23.07 22.58
N LEU A 57 12.25 22.01 22.37
CA LEU A 57 12.14 20.90 23.32
C LEU A 57 13.47 20.17 23.57
N VAL A 58 14.24 19.88 22.53
CA VAL A 58 15.54 19.20 22.67
C VAL A 58 16.54 20.10 23.40
N VAL A 59 16.58 21.39 23.06
CA VAL A 59 17.41 22.38 23.76
C VAL A 59 17.04 22.46 25.24
N ASP A 60 15.75 22.53 25.56
CA ASP A 60 15.28 22.63 26.95
C ASP A 60 15.61 21.37 27.75
N GLN A 61 15.45 20.18 27.16
CA GLN A 61 15.80 18.92 27.81
C GLN A 61 17.30 18.81 28.09
N VAL A 62 18.15 19.16 27.11
CA VAL A 62 19.61 19.09 27.26
C VAL A 62 20.10 20.18 28.22
N ARG A 63 19.52 21.39 28.21
CA ARG A 63 19.78 22.45 29.20
C ARG A 63 19.38 22.02 30.61
N ALA A 64 18.21 21.41 30.78
CA ALA A 64 17.76 20.91 32.07
C ALA A 64 18.71 19.83 32.60
N ALA A 65 19.18 18.93 31.72
CA ALA A 65 20.17 17.92 32.09
C ALA A 65 21.52 18.55 32.46
N ALA A 66 22.00 19.55 31.73
CA ALA A 66 23.24 20.27 32.02
C ALA A 66 23.16 21.02 33.38
N ARG A 67 22.04 21.69 33.66
CA ARG A 67 21.81 22.40 34.93
C ARG A 67 21.80 21.46 36.13
N ARG A 68 21.16 20.28 36.01
CA ARG A 68 21.18 19.25 37.07
C ARG A 68 22.59 18.77 37.43
N ARG A 69 23.56 18.97 36.53
CA ARG A 69 24.97 18.60 36.71
C ARG A 69 25.86 19.76 37.11
N GLY A 70 25.29 20.95 37.35
CA GLY A 70 26.06 22.15 37.73
C GLY A 70 26.84 22.80 36.57
N GLU A 71 26.51 22.49 35.32
CA GLU A 71 27.24 23.01 34.17
C GLU A 71 26.92 24.49 33.91
N THR A 72 27.89 25.37 34.20
CA THR A 72 27.74 26.82 34.05
C THR A 72 27.62 27.26 32.59
N SER A 73 28.18 26.47 31.66
CA SER A 73 28.13 26.73 30.22
C SER A 73 26.81 26.30 29.56
N ALA A 74 25.80 25.84 30.32
CA ALA A 74 24.52 25.36 29.77
C ALA A 74 23.79 26.39 28.87
N ARG A 75 24.09 27.69 29.04
CA ARG A 75 23.57 28.78 28.22
C ARG A 75 23.99 28.69 26.75
N LEU A 76 25.13 28.04 26.46
CA LEU A 76 25.62 27.83 25.10
C LEU A 76 24.79 26.80 24.31
N ILE A 77 24.06 25.90 24.99
CA ILE A 77 23.24 24.87 24.32
C ILE A 77 22.09 25.55 23.58
N GLY A 78 21.93 25.28 22.28
CA GLY A 78 20.88 25.88 21.45
C GLY A 78 21.16 27.31 20.94
N LEU A 79 22.35 27.86 21.20
CA LEU A 79 22.78 29.13 20.62
C LEU A 79 23.27 28.93 19.19
N THR A 80 22.69 29.63 18.21
CA THR A 80 23.17 29.59 16.82
C THR A 80 24.34 30.54 16.64
N ILE A 81 25.54 30.00 16.49
CA ILE A 81 26.77 30.75 16.23
C ILE A 81 27.04 30.72 14.72
N ARG A 82 27.04 31.89 14.05
CA ARG A 82 27.21 31.97 12.59
C ARG A 82 28.57 31.42 12.15
N VAL A 83 28.54 30.62 11.07
CA VAL A 83 29.71 30.19 10.30
C VAL A 83 29.98 31.23 9.22
N SER A 84 31.24 31.62 9.01
CA SER A 84 31.61 32.69 8.07
C SER A 84 31.03 32.46 6.67
N GLY A 85 30.27 33.43 6.14
CA GLY A 85 29.77 33.42 4.74
C GLY A 85 28.28 33.69 4.49
N THR A 86 27.48 34.15 5.46
CA THR A 86 26.05 34.49 5.26
C THR A 86 25.79 35.99 5.35
N ALA A 87 25.02 36.54 4.40
CA ALA A 87 24.72 37.98 4.29
C ALA A 87 23.94 38.53 5.50
N GLN A 88 24.16 39.81 5.81
CA GLN A 88 23.68 40.48 7.02
C GLN A 88 22.21 40.94 6.88
N PRO A 89 21.28 40.46 7.74
CA PRO A 89 19.86 40.87 7.71
C PRO A 89 19.67 42.26 8.33
N SER A 90 18.56 42.94 8.02
CA SER A 90 18.21 44.24 8.59
C SER A 90 17.93 44.18 10.10
N LEU A 91 18.03 45.32 10.80
CA LEU A 91 17.80 45.41 12.26
C LEU A 91 16.35 45.02 12.63
N GLU A 92 15.37 45.39 11.82
CA GLU A 92 13.95 45.05 12.03
C GLU A 92 13.69 43.54 11.92
N ASP A 93 14.28 42.88 10.90
CA ASP A 93 14.17 41.43 10.72
C ASP A 93 14.82 40.65 11.88
N PHE A 94 15.92 41.18 12.43
CA PHE A 94 16.63 40.59 13.55
C PHE A 94 15.81 40.62 14.86
N ILE A 95 15.05 41.69 15.10
CA ILE A 95 14.19 41.83 16.27
C ILE A 95 13.02 40.84 16.19
N ALA A 96 12.36 40.77 15.03
CA ALA A 96 11.21 39.90 14.78
C ALA A 96 11.56 38.40 14.84
N GLU A 97 12.72 37.98 14.30
CA GLU A 97 13.14 36.57 14.31
C GLU A 97 13.54 36.08 15.72
N ARG A 98 14.02 36.98 16.58
CA ARG A 98 14.54 36.66 17.92
C ARG A 98 13.56 36.92 19.06
N GLY A 99 12.41 37.55 18.79
CA GLY A 99 11.34 37.81 19.76
C GLY A 99 11.77 38.81 20.84
N LEU A 100 12.36 39.93 20.41
CA LEU A 100 12.98 40.93 21.29
C LEU A 100 12.10 42.19 21.52
N ASP A 101 10.79 42.14 21.25
CA ASP A 101 9.84 43.27 21.21
C ASP A 101 9.64 44.08 22.52
N GLY A 102 10.37 43.74 23.60
CA GLY A 102 10.33 44.43 24.89
C GLY A 102 11.70 44.82 25.45
N TRP A 103 12.76 44.73 24.64
CA TRP A 103 14.13 45.11 25.01
C TRP A 103 14.41 46.56 24.64
N SER A 104 15.33 47.23 25.34
CA SER A 104 15.67 48.62 25.03
C SER A 104 16.47 48.74 23.72
N GLU A 105 16.30 49.84 22.97
CA GLU A 105 16.97 50.04 21.68
C GLU A 105 18.50 49.94 21.77
N ALA A 106 19.09 50.34 22.90
CA ALA A 106 20.52 50.24 23.15
C ALA A 106 21.00 48.79 23.26
N GLU A 107 20.27 47.94 23.99
CA GLU A 107 20.61 46.51 24.17
C GLU A 107 20.42 45.72 22.87
N VAL A 108 19.39 46.06 22.09
CA VAL A 108 19.13 45.44 20.79
C VAL A 108 20.20 45.82 19.77
N THR A 109 20.63 47.07 19.76
CA THR A 109 21.70 47.56 18.87
C THR A 109 23.05 46.96 19.24
N GLU A 110 23.34 46.79 20.53
CA GLU A 110 24.53 46.10 21.02
C GLU A 110 24.52 44.61 20.62
N LEU A 111 23.39 43.91 20.80
CA LEU A 111 23.23 42.52 20.38
C LEU A 111 23.36 42.33 18.86
N TYR A 112 22.82 43.27 18.09
CA TYR A 112 22.92 43.26 16.63
C TYR A 112 24.36 43.50 16.16
N ALA A 113 25.07 44.46 16.76
CA ALA A 113 26.48 44.73 16.50
C ALA A 113 27.41 43.55 16.91
N GLU A 114 27.07 42.84 17.99
CA GLU A 114 27.75 41.61 18.41
C GLU A 114 27.49 40.42 17.47
N CYS A 115 26.28 40.31 16.92
CA CYS A 115 25.88 39.19 16.07
C CYS A 115 26.31 39.33 14.60
N CYS A 116 26.35 40.56 14.08
CA CYS A 116 26.46 40.80 12.65
C CYS A 116 27.81 41.44 12.21
N GLY A 117 28.37 42.40 12.97
CA GLY A 117 29.69 43.02 12.72
C GLY A 117 29.83 43.90 11.47
N GLU A 118 30.75 44.88 11.48
CA GLU A 118 31.20 45.66 10.30
C GLU A 118 32.40 45.00 9.59
N VAL A 119 32.52 45.25 8.28
CA VAL A 119 33.42 44.54 7.34
C VAL A 119 34.84 45.12 7.33
N GLN A 120 35.86 44.31 7.65
CA GLN A 120 37.16 44.13 6.92
C GLN A 120 38.22 43.40 7.80
N GLY A 121 38.95 42.43 7.20
CA GLY A 121 40.15 41.77 7.78
C GLY A 121 39.89 40.48 8.60
N PRO A 122 40.89 39.60 8.83
CA PRO A 122 40.72 38.32 9.53
C PRO A 122 40.34 38.59 11.00
N ASP A 123 39.04 38.49 11.22
CA ASP A 123 38.28 39.10 12.31
C ASP A 123 38.57 38.42 13.68
N PRO A 124 39.07 39.16 14.69
CA PRO A 124 39.15 38.69 16.07
C PRO A 124 37.82 38.17 16.60
N LYS A 125 36.69 38.70 16.11
CA LYS A 125 35.34 38.22 16.43
C LYS A 125 35.01 36.92 15.71
N ALA A 126 35.56 36.62 14.53
CA ALA A 126 35.44 35.32 13.88
C ALA A 126 36.22 34.24 14.64
N GLN A 127 37.41 34.56 15.15
CA GLN A 127 38.15 33.66 16.05
C GLN A 127 37.40 33.44 17.37
N ARG A 128 36.77 34.48 17.94
CA ARG A 128 35.92 34.37 19.14
C ARG A 128 34.70 33.48 18.89
N ARG A 129 34.02 33.65 17.74
CA ARG A 129 32.88 32.81 17.31
C ARG A 129 33.29 31.35 17.17
N GLU A 130 34.43 31.08 16.54
CA GLU A 130 34.94 29.72 16.39
C GLU A 130 35.34 29.09 17.73
N ARG A 131 35.95 29.86 18.65
CA ARG A 131 36.23 29.40 20.02
C ARG A 131 34.95 29.05 20.79
N LEU A 132 33.92 29.89 20.70
CA LEU A 132 32.63 29.65 21.36
C LEU A 132 31.91 28.43 20.78
N ARG A 133 31.95 28.25 19.46
CA ARG A 133 31.38 27.09 18.77
C ARG A 133 32.11 25.81 19.12
N ARG A 134 33.45 25.83 19.14
CA ARG A 134 34.26 24.69 19.59
C ARG A 134 33.91 24.31 21.02
N ARG A 135 33.81 25.29 21.92
CA ARG A 135 33.38 25.08 23.32
C ARG A 135 31.95 24.52 23.41
N GLN A 136 31.03 24.98 22.56
CA GLN A 136 29.66 24.46 22.48
C GLN A 136 29.65 22.99 22.03
N ILE A 137 30.43 22.62 21.01
CA ILE A 137 30.55 21.25 20.51
C ILE A 137 31.20 20.33 21.55
N GLU A 138 32.28 20.79 22.20
CA GLU A 138 32.94 20.06 23.29
C GLU A 138 32.00 19.83 24.48
N LEU A 139 31.21 20.84 24.84
CA LEU A 139 30.16 20.72 25.85
C LEU A 139 29.12 19.67 25.47
N LEU A 140 28.62 19.71 24.22
CA LEU A 140 27.65 18.72 23.72
C LEU A 140 28.22 17.29 23.71
N ARG A 141 29.52 17.11 23.40
CA ARG A 141 30.19 15.80 23.47
C ARG A 141 30.32 15.30 24.92
N SER A 142 30.70 16.19 25.84
CA SER A 142 30.78 15.86 27.27
C SER A 142 29.40 15.46 27.83
N LEU A 143 28.37 16.25 27.53
CA LEU A 143 27.00 15.94 27.96
C LEU A 143 26.45 14.66 27.32
N GLU A 144 26.78 14.39 26.05
CA GLU A 144 26.41 13.12 25.41
C GLU A 144 27.00 11.94 26.19
N SER A 145 28.30 11.97 26.52
CA SER A 145 28.93 10.88 27.28
C SER A 145 28.32 10.66 28.68
N ALA A 146 27.74 11.71 29.27
CA ALA A 146 27.29 11.70 30.66
C ALA A 146 25.78 11.56 30.84
N VAL A 147 24.98 11.86 29.81
CA VAL A 147 23.50 11.93 29.88
C VAL A 147 22.85 11.07 28.81
N ALA A 148 23.52 10.79 27.69
CA ALA A 148 22.90 10.06 26.61
C ALA A 148 22.62 8.61 27.00
N GLU A 149 21.36 8.20 26.87
CA GLU A 149 20.96 6.81 27.06
C GLU A 149 21.16 6.05 25.74
N ALA A 150 21.78 4.87 25.80
CA ALA A 150 21.90 4.01 24.63
C ALA A 150 20.54 3.35 24.33
N PRO A 151 20.01 3.43 23.10
CA PRO A 151 18.75 2.79 22.74
C PRO A 151 18.85 1.27 22.86
N SER A 152 17.89 0.67 23.56
CA SER A 152 17.75 -0.78 23.73
C SER A 152 16.54 -1.32 22.97
N PRO A 153 16.60 -2.55 22.42
CA PRO A 153 15.42 -3.20 21.82
C PRO A 153 14.22 -3.31 22.77
N SER A 154 14.47 -3.37 24.09
CA SER A 154 13.42 -3.44 25.11
C SER A 154 12.77 -2.07 25.43
N ASP A 155 13.32 -0.97 24.91
CA ASP A 155 12.77 0.35 25.17
C ASP A 155 11.43 0.57 24.49
N PHE A 156 10.51 1.24 25.19
CA PHE A 156 9.23 1.63 24.63
C PHE A 156 9.39 2.70 23.54
N VAL A 157 8.60 2.58 22.48
CA VAL A 157 8.59 3.56 21.37
C VAL A 157 8.27 4.98 21.83
N GLY A 158 7.49 5.14 22.90
CA GLY A 158 7.14 6.45 23.49
C GLY A 158 8.31 7.24 24.08
N GLY A 159 9.44 6.58 24.36
CA GLY A 159 10.66 7.25 24.83
C GLY A 159 11.50 7.88 23.72
N TRP A 160 11.29 7.44 22.47
CA TRP A 160 12.19 7.70 21.34
C TRP A 160 11.51 8.35 20.13
N PHE A 161 10.18 8.24 20.02
CA PHE A 161 9.37 8.88 18.99
C PHE A 161 8.50 10.00 19.57
N ASP A 162 7.98 10.89 18.72
CA ASP A 162 6.99 11.88 19.14
C ASP A 162 5.70 11.19 19.62
N GLU A 163 4.96 11.87 20.48
CA GLU A 163 3.78 11.30 21.15
C GLU A 163 2.67 10.88 20.19
N ALA A 164 2.50 11.61 19.07
CA ALA A 164 1.48 11.29 18.08
C ALA A 164 1.85 10.01 17.30
N LEU A 165 3.13 9.84 16.93
CA LEU A 165 3.62 8.64 16.27
C LEU A 165 3.68 7.44 17.22
N ALA A 166 4.16 7.63 18.46
CA ALA A 166 4.23 6.59 19.47
C ALA A 166 2.85 5.99 19.77
N ARG A 167 1.81 6.83 19.89
CA ARG A 167 0.40 6.36 20.02
C ARG A 167 -0.06 5.51 18.85
N LYS A 168 0.31 5.89 17.61
CA LYS A 168 -0.05 5.11 16.41
C LYS A 168 0.63 3.75 16.39
N LEU A 169 1.89 3.69 16.81
CA LEU A 169 2.64 2.44 16.91
C LEU A 169 2.04 1.51 17.98
N ASP A 170 1.72 2.06 19.16
CA ASP A 170 1.11 1.29 20.25
C ASP A 170 -0.29 0.75 19.86
N LEU A 171 -1.13 1.56 19.22
CA LEU A 171 -2.43 1.12 18.67
C LEU A 171 -2.31 -0.02 17.64
N ALA A 172 -1.17 -0.12 16.95
CA ALA A 172 -0.87 -1.22 16.02
C ALA A 172 -0.13 -2.40 16.68
N GLY A 173 -0.07 -2.41 18.02
CA GLY A 173 0.60 -3.44 18.81
C GLY A 173 2.11 -3.46 18.62
N ILE A 174 2.73 -2.30 18.38
CA ILE A 174 4.20 -2.11 18.34
C ILE A 174 4.58 -1.24 19.53
N ARG A 175 4.98 -1.89 20.63
CA ARG A 175 5.24 -1.23 21.91
C ARG A 175 6.71 -0.91 22.10
N THR A 176 7.60 -1.74 21.57
CA THR A 176 9.05 -1.61 21.80
C THR A 176 9.83 -1.30 20.52
N LEU A 177 11.03 -0.75 20.67
CA LEU A 177 11.95 -0.51 19.55
C LEU A 177 12.34 -1.83 18.85
N GLY A 178 12.49 -2.93 19.60
CA GLY A 178 12.78 -4.26 19.08
C GLY A 178 11.66 -4.79 18.18
N GLU A 179 10.41 -4.74 18.65
CA GLU A 179 9.24 -5.14 17.83
C GLU A 179 9.15 -4.34 16.53
N LEU A 180 9.40 -3.03 16.60
CA LEU A 180 9.44 -2.17 15.43
C LEU A 180 10.59 -2.58 14.49
N ASN A 181 11.79 -2.84 15.03
CA ASN A 181 12.96 -3.25 14.25
C ASN A 181 12.75 -4.60 13.55
N SER A 182 12.14 -5.57 14.22
CA SER A 182 11.82 -6.87 13.63
C SER A 182 10.77 -6.74 12.51
N ARG A 183 9.71 -5.93 12.70
CA ARG A 183 8.71 -5.69 11.64
C ARG A 183 9.29 -4.95 10.44
N VAL A 184 10.14 -3.95 10.67
CA VAL A 184 10.87 -3.23 9.61
C VAL A 184 11.83 -4.18 8.88
N SER A 185 12.52 -5.05 9.60
CA SER A 185 13.50 -5.99 9.06
C SER A 185 12.84 -7.15 8.28
N ALA A 186 11.64 -7.58 8.67
CA ALA A 186 10.81 -8.52 7.91
C ALA A 186 10.42 -7.98 6.52
N GLY A 187 10.37 -6.65 6.36
CA GLY A 187 10.10 -5.98 5.09
C GLY A 187 8.62 -5.99 4.71
N GLY A 188 8.34 -5.75 3.43
CA GLY A 188 6.97 -5.60 2.93
C GLY A 188 6.32 -4.27 3.35
N ALA A 189 5.00 -4.27 3.52
CA ALA A 189 4.23 -3.08 3.90
C ALA A 189 3.82 -3.11 5.38
N TRP A 190 4.81 -3.27 6.27
CA TRP A 190 4.66 -3.38 7.73
C TRP A 190 3.85 -2.23 8.35
N TYR A 191 3.84 -1.08 7.67
CA TYR A 191 3.15 0.14 8.06
C TYR A 191 1.66 0.19 7.70
N ARG A 192 1.13 -0.77 6.92
CA ARG A 192 -0.30 -0.78 6.54
C ARG A 192 -1.29 -0.77 7.70
N PRO A 193 -1.02 -1.43 8.84
CA PRO A 193 -1.90 -1.36 10.01
C PRO A 193 -1.87 0.01 10.70
N LEU A 194 -0.87 0.86 10.42
CA LEU A 194 -0.73 2.15 11.06
C LEU A 194 -1.65 3.19 10.41
N PRO A 195 -2.53 3.86 11.19
CA PRO A 195 -3.45 4.86 10.65
C PRO A 195 -2.69 6.07 10.13
N ALA A 196 -3.03 6.51 8.91
CA ALA A 196 -2.44 7.67 8.23
C ALA A 196 -0.89 7.59 8.06
N VAL A 197 -0.32 6.39 7.99
CA VAL A 197 1.10 6.17 7.66
C VAL A 197 1.21 5.60 6.25
N GLY A 198 1.60 6.46 5.30
CA GLY A 198 1.90 6.05 3.92
C GLY A 198 3.33 5.53 3.75
N LYS A 199 3.67 5.07 2.54
CA LYS A 199 5.00 4.55 2.19
C LYS A 199 6.14 5.53 2.50
N ALA A 200 5.97 6.81 2.18
CA ALA A 200 6.99 7.83 2.44
C ALA A 200 7.21 8.07 3.94
N LYS A 201 6.14 8.00 4.75
CA LYS A 201 6.22 8.07 6.22
C LYS A 201 6.92 6.85 6.79
N ALA A 202 6.56 5.65 6.33
CA ALA A 202 7.22 4.41 6.73
C ALA A 202 8.73 4.43 6.44
N GLN A 203 9.15 4.86 5.24
CA GLN A 203 10.57 4.97 4.89
C GLN A 203 11.35 5.91 5.82
N ARG A 204 10.70 6.99 6.28
CA ARG A 204 11.29 7.92 7.25
C ARG A 204 11.41 7.30 8.64
N ILE A 205 10.37 6.61 9.10
CA ILE A 205 10.41 5.85 10.36
C ILE A 205 11.54 4.80 10.30
N GLU A 206 11.69 4.09 9.19
CA GLU A 206 12.79 3.14 8.98
C GLU A 206 14.17 3.82 9.00
N ALA A 207 14.30 5.01 8.42
CA ALA A 207 15.55 5.75 8.40
C ALA A 207 15.95 6.21 9.81
N PHE A 208 14.99 6.75 10.57
CA PHE A 208 15.21 7.16 11.96
C PHE A 208 15.49 5.96 12.87
N LEU A 209 14.74 4.86 12.73
CA LEU A 209 14.97 3.64 13.51
C LEU A 209 16.39 3.10 13.32
N ARG A 210 16.97 3.20 12.12
CA ARG A 210 18.37 2.82 11.85
C ARG A 210 19.40 3.67 12.61
N THR A 211 19.03 4.89 13.02
CA THR A 211 19.89 5.72 13.88
C THR A 211 19.83 5.27 15.34
N LEU A 212 18.77 4.56 15.73
CA LEU A 212 18.57 4.05 17.09
C LEU A 212 19.11 2.62 17.23
N LEU A 213 18.68 1.70 16.37
CA LEU A 213 19.09 0.30 16.42
C LEU A 213 19.66 -0.14 15.07
N PRO A 214 20.72 -0.98 15.06
CA PRO A 214 21.16 -1.62 13.84
C PRO A 214 20.04 -2.50 13.29
N ARG A 215 19.96 -2.63 11.96
CA ARG A 215 18.99 -3.55 11.35
C ARG A 215 19.29 -4.96 11.83
N GLU A 216 18.26 -5.64 12.31
CA GLU A 216 18.34 -7.08 12.54
C GLU A 216 18.70 -7.76 11.23
N ALA A 217 19.87 -8.37 11.20
CA ALA A 217 20.26 -9.30 10.15
C ALA A 217 19.41 -10.56 10.33
N GLN A 218 18.15 -10.52 9.91
CA GLN A 218 17.44 -11.77 9.71
C GLN A 218 18.26 -12.55 8.66
N VAL A 219 18.58 -13.80 8.92
CA VAL A 219 19.10 -14.68 7.87
C VAL A 219 17.87 -15.19 7.13
N LEU A 220 17.66 -14.74 5.89
CA LEU A 220 16.63 -15.38 5.07
C LEU A 220 17.20 -16.72 4.62
N PRO A 221 16.47 -17.83 4.83
CA PRO A 221 16.90 -19.10 4.26
C PRO A 221 17.01 -18.93 2.75
N PHE A 222 18.08 -19.47 2.18
CA PHE A 222 18.20 -19.53 0.73
C PHE A 222 17.21 -20.56 0.21
N PHE A 223 16.06 -20.10 -0.28
CA PHE A 223 15.15 -20.95 -1.03
C PHE A 223 15.76 -21.21 -2.41
N GLY A 224 16.71 -22.15 -2.47
CA GLY A 224 17.37 -22.54 -3.71
C GLY A 224 16.37 -23.10 -4.72
N VAL A 225 15.92 -22.28 -5.66
CA VAL A 225 15.05 -22.72 -6.76
C VAL A 225 15.97 -23.18 -7.88
N SER A 226 16.01 -24.49 -8.15
CA SER A 226 16.98 -25.11 -9.06
C SER A 226 16.80 -24.69 -10.53
N ARG A 227 15.63 -24.16 -10.91
CA ARG A 227 15.38 -23.55 -12.23
C ARG A 227 14.02 -22.84 -12.22
N GLN A 228 13.91 -21.71 -12.93
CA GLN A 228 12.61 -21.20 -13.38
C GLN A 228 12.29 -21.85 -14.73
N THR A 229 11.54 -22.96 -14.75
CA THR A 229 10.94 -23.46 -16.00
C THR A 229 9.51 -22.93 -16.10
N GLY A 230 9.13 -22.44 -17.28
CA GLY A 230 7.72 -22.09 -17.58
C GLY A 230 7.04 -21.05 -16.67
N ARG A 231 7.79 -20.27 -15.87
CA ARG A 231 7.33 -19.29 -14.86
C ARG A 231 6.86 -19.86 -13.51
N ALA A 232 7.00 -21.17 -13.25
CA ALA A 232 6.73 -21.75 -11.93
C ALA A 232 7.97 -21.70 -11.02
N LEU A 233 7.73 -21.61 -9.71
CA LEU A 233 8.79 -21.82 -8.70
C LEU A 233 8.92 -23.32 -8.54
N VAL A 234 9.96 -23.91 -9.13
CA VAL A 234 10.07 -25.35 -9.19
C VAL A 234 11.35 -25.86 -8.56
N VAL A 235 11.20 -26.94 -7.82
CA VAL A 235 12.21 -27.51 -6.95
C VAL A 235 12.77 -28.76 -7.61
N SER A 236 13.99 -28.61 -8.15
CA SER A 236 15.01 -29.64 -8.44
C SER A 236 14.90 -30.91 -7.61
N GLY A 237 14.15 -31.94 -8.01
CA GLY A 237 14.04 -33.19 -7.25
C GLY A 237 14.17 -34.45 -8.12
N PRO A 238 14.70 -35.57 -7.60
CA PRO A 238 14.64 -36.84 -8.30
C PRO A 238 13.17 -37.26 -8.51
N PRO A 239 12.88 -38.06 -9.55
CA PRO A 239 11.54 -38.60 -9.76
C PRO A 239 11.11 -39.39 -8.51
N SER A 240 9.86 -39.19 -8.08
CA SER A 240 9.31 -39.93 -6.95
C SER A 240 8.89 -41.34 -7.42
N PRO A 241 9.06 -42.39 -6.61
CA PRO A 241 8.53 -43.71 -6.94
C PRO A 241 7.01 -43.61 -7.14
N VAL A 242 6.54 -44.11 -8.27
CA VAL A 242 5.17 -43.92 -8.74
C VAL A 242 4.34 -45.18 -8.48
N PRO A 243 3.07 -45.07 -8.05
CA PRO A 243 2.17 -46.22 -7.97
C PRO A 243 2.04 -46.91 -9.33
N ALA A 244 1.92 -48.24 -9.32
CA ALA A 244 1.67 -49.01 -10.54
C ALA A 244 0.39 -48.51 -11.24
N GLY A 245 0.49 -48.14 -12.53
CA GLY A 245 -0.65 -47.69 -13.33
C GLY A 245 -0.89 -46.16 -13.38
N SER A 246 0.07 -45.35 -12.95
CA SER A 246 0.07 -43.89 -13.18
C SER A 246 -0.07 -43.56 -14.67
N LEU A 247 -1.01 -42.65 -14.99
CA LEU A 247 -1.23 -42.15 -16.34
C LEU A 247 -0.15 -41.16 -16.81
N LEU A 248 0.70 -40.70 -15.89
CA LEU A 248 1.75 -39.72 -16.17
C LEU A 248 3.12 -40.37 -16.38
N GLY A 249 3.28 -41.66 -16.06
CA GLY A 249 4.58 -42.30 -16.01
C GLY A 249 5.47 -41.77 -14.87
N GLU A 250 6.78 -41.98 -15.01
CA GLU A 250 7.81 -41.46 -14.09
C GLU A 250 8.16 -40.01 -14.45
N LEU A 251 7.50 -39.08 -13.78
CA LEU A 251 7.77 -37.64 -13.90
C LEU A 251 8.36 -37.09 -12.61
N THR A 252 9.20 -36.06 -12.75
CA THR A 252 9.60 -35.25 -11.61
C THR A 252 8.44 -34.38 -11.14
N ILE A 253 8.48 -33.90 -9.88
CA ILE A 253 7.42 -33.04 -9.34
C ILE A 253 7.20 -31.82 -10.24
N GLU A 254 8.27 -31.24 -10.77
CA GLU A 254 8.20 -30.11 -11.69
C GLU A 254 7.42 -30.42 -12.96
N GLN A 255 7.71 -31.56 -13.57
CA GLN A 255 7.04 -32.03 -14.77
C GLN A 255 5.55 -32.28 -14.51
N THR A 256 5.18 -32.78 -13.33
CA THR A 256 3.76 -32.95 -12.97
C THR A 256 3.03 -31.61 -12.87
N VAL A 257 3.67 -30.56 -12.34
CA VAL A 257 3.09 -29.22 -12.25
C VAL A 257 2.92 -28.62 -13.65
N GLU A 258 3.93 -28.76 -14.51
CA GLU A 258 3.85 -28.26 -15.89
C GLU A 258 2.77 -28.97 -16.70
N ALA A 259 2.70 -30.31 -16.61
CA ALA A 259 1.67 -31.12 -17.25
C ALA A 259 0.27 -30.74 -16.77
N TRP A 260 0.06 -30.60 -15.46
CA TRP A 260 -1.21 -30.17 -14.89
C TRP A 260 -1.64 -28.79 -15.37
N ILE A 261 -0.71 -27.84 -15.34
CA ILE A 261 -0.96 -26.47 -15.80
C ILE A 261 -1.29 -26.46 -17.29
N ALA A 262 -0.56 -27.21 -18.11
CA ALA A 262 -0.85 -27.34 -19.54
C ALA A 262 -2.24 -27.95 -19.79
N ALA A 263 -2.64 -28.95 -19.01
CA ALA A 263 -3.92 -29.63 -19.14
C ALA A 263 -5.13 -28.81 -18.65
N ARG A 264 -4.97 -27.99 -17.59
CA ARG A 264 -6.10 -27.32 -16.91
C ARG A 264 -6.18 -25.81 -17.12
N ALA A 265 -5.10 -25.13 -17.49
CA ALA A 265 -5.09 -23.67 -17.58
C ALA A 265 -5.54 -23.15 -18.95
N ASN A 266 -6.78 -22.67 -19.02
CA ASN A 266 -7.37 -22.10 -20.25
C ASN A 266 -6.97 -20.63 -20.51
N SER A 267 -6.07 -20.05 -19.72
CA SER A 267 -5.56 -18.69 -19.93
C SER A 267 -4.21 -18.46 -19.24
N ASP A 268 -3.43 -17.52 -19.77
CA ASP A 268 -2.14 -17.11 -19.19
C ASP A 268 -2.25 -16.58 -17.75
N ALA A 269 -3.37 -15.93 -17.42
CA ALA A 269 -3.63 -15.48 -16.06
C ALA A 269 -3.80 -16.68 -15.10
N THR A 270 -4.54 -17.71 -15.53
CA THR A 270 -4.75 -18.94 -14.76
C THR A 270 -3.44 -19.69 -14.59
N ARG A 271 -2.65 -19.82 -15.67
CA ARG A 271 -1.30 -20.39 -15.67
C ARG A 271 -0.41 -19.75 -14.61
N LYS A 272 -0.38 -18.41 -14.56
CA LYS A 272 0.40 -17.64 -13.57
C LYS A 272 -0.07 -17.84 -12.13
N VAL A 273 -1.36 -17.99 -11.91
CA VAL A 273 -1.90 -18.26 -10.55
C VAL A 273 -1.53 -19.67 -10.12
N TYR A 274 -1.76 -20.66 -10.96
CA TYR A 274 -1.45 -22.06 -10.67
C TYR A 274 0.03 -22.27 -10.36
N ALA A 275 0.90 -21.79 -11.24
CA ALA A 275 2.35 -21.82 -11.07
C ALA A 275 2.81 -21.17 -9.76
N ARG A 276 2.18 -20.05 -9.38
CA ARG A 276 2.54 -19.31 -8.16
C ARG A 276 2.09 -20.03 -6.90
N GLU A 277 0.84 -20.47 -6.81
CA GLU A 277 0.32 -21.05 -5.56
C GLU A 277 0.87 -22.48 -5.34
N VAL A 278 0.98 -23.30 -6.39
CA VAL A 278 1.65 -24.62 -6.26
C VAL A 278 3.14 -24.44 -5.97
N GLY A 279 3.81 -23.49 -6.64
CA GLY A 279 5.21 -23.20 -6.35
C GLY A 279 5.46 -22.74 -4.90
N ARG A 280 4.56 -21.94 -4.32
CA ARG A 280 4.61 -21.57 -2.89
C ARG A 280 4.51 -22.79 -1.98
N PHE A 281 3.59 -23.70 -2.30
CA PHE A 281 3.41 -24.94 -1.55
C PHE A 281 4.66 -25.83 -1.62
N LEU A 282 5.24 -26.01 -2.81
CA LEU A 282 6.44 -26.84 -2.98
C LEU A 282 7.68 -26.25 -2.27
N VAL A 283 7.83 -24.92 -2.29
CA VAL A 283 8.90 -24.24 -1.54
C VAL A 283 8.72 -24.44 -0.03
N TRP A 284 7.49 -24.30 0.47
CA TRP A 284 7.17 -24.59 1.86
C TRP A 284 7.45 -26.06 2.22
N LEU A 285 6.98 -27.00 1.40
CA LEU A 285 7.12 -28.43 1.64
C LEU A 285 8.60 -28.81 1.78
N ARG A 286 9.45 -28.35 0.86
CA ARG A 286 10.90 -28.61 0.92
C ARG A 286 11.56 -28.07 2.19
N HIS A 287 11.14 -26.88 2.63
CA HIS A 287 11.80 -26.17 3.73
C HIS A 287 11.32 -26.66 5.10
N GLU A 288 10.01 -26.83 5.27
CA GLU A 288 9.39 -27.19 6.55
C GLU A 288 9.24 -28.71 6.73
N ARG A 289 9.30 -29.48 5.64
CA ARG A 289 9.13 -30.95 5.63
C ARG A 289 10.18 -31.60 4.70
N PRO A 290 11.48 -31.46 5.01
CA PRO A 290 12.53 -32.02 4.16
C PRO A 290 12.35 -33.53 3.99
N GLY A 291 12.41 -33.99 2.74
CA GLY A 291 12.25 -35.41 2.38
C GLY A 291 10.81 -35.87 2.15
N VAL A 292 9.79 -35.07 2.51
CA VAL A 292 8.38 -35.42 2.26
C VAL A 292 8.01 -35.06 0.82
N THR A 293 7.55 -36.06 0.06
CA THR A 293 7.04 -35.87 -1.30
C THR A 293 5.52 -35.67 -1.31
N PRO A 294 4.92 -35.18 -2.42
CA PRO A 294 3.47 -35.09 -2.55
C PRO A 294 2.73 -36.41 -2.31
N ALA A 295 3.37 -37.56 -2.60
CA ALA A 295 2.80 -38.88 -2.36
C ALA A 295 2.76 -39.26 -0.87
N GLN A 296 3.63 -38.67 -0.05
CA GLN A 296 3.74 -38.95 1.40
C GLN A 296 2.98 -37.94 2.27
N LEU A 297 2.27 -36.99 1.67
CA LEU A 297 1.59 -35.92 2.40
C LEU A 297 0.48 -36.44 3.31
N GLY A 298 0.53 -36.05 4.59
CA GLY A 298 -0.52 -36.32 5.56
C GLY A 298 -1.48 -35.15 5.77
N VAL A 299 -2.56 -35.40 6.53
CA VAL A 299 -3.49 -34.34 6.99
C VAL A 299 -2.78 -33.29 7.83
N ARG A 300 -1.79 -33.71 8.65
CA ARG A 300 -0.98 -32.80 9.47
C ARG A 300 -0.21 -31.78 8.64
N ASP A 301 0.28 -32.17 7.46
CA ASP A 301 0.98 -31.26 6.54
C ASP A 301 0.02 -30.28 5.88
N ALA A 302 -1.17 -30.76 5.48
CA ALA A 302 -2.20 -29.88 4.94
C ALA A 302 -2.68 -28.83 5.96
N VAL A 303 -2.80 -29.21 7.25
CA VAL A 303 -3.10 -28.28 8.35
C VAL A 303 -1.95 -27.28 8.54
N ALA A 304 -0.70 -27.76 8.60
CA ALA A 304 0.46 -26.90 8.79
C ALA A 304 0.64 -25.87 7.65
N PHE A 305 0.38 -26.26 6.40
CA PHE A 305 0.39 -25.31 5.29
C PHE A 305 -0.75 -24.29 5.40
N ALA A 306 -1.94 -24.71 5.83
CA ALA A 306 -3.04 -23.78 6.07
C ALA A 306 -2.74 -22.77 7.19
N GLU A 307 -2.03 -23.19 8.24
CA GLU A 307 -1.55 -22.33 9.33
C GLU A 307 -0.48 -21.35 8.86
N LEU A 308 0.50 -21.79 8.05
CA LEU A 308 1.45 -20.90 7.40
C LEU A 308 0.74 -19.79 6.60
N LEU A 309 -0.28 -20.14 5.82
CA LEU A 309 -1.03 -19.15 5.04
C LEU A 309 -1.83 -18.19 5.94
N ARG A 310 -2.20 -18.61 7.15
CA ARG A 310 -2.94 -17.79 8.12
C ARG A 310 -2.03 -16.72 8.74
N ASP A 311 -0.82 -17.10 9.12
CA ASP A 311 0.21 -16.22 9.63
C ASP A 311 1.57 -16.59 9.02
N ILE A 312 1.98 -15.82 8.02
CA ILE A 312 3.20 -16.10 7.26
C ILE A 312 4.42 -15.63 8.09
N PRO A 313 5.35 -16.52 8.45
CA PRO A 313 6.55 -16.13 9.18
C PRO A 313 7.41 -15.14 8.39
N PRO A 314 8.15 -14.22 9.06
CA PRO A 314 9.00 -13.23 8.39
C PRO A 314 9.98 -13.80 7.37
N HIS A 315 10.54 -14.99 7.64
CA HIS A 315 11.51 -15.62 6.75
C HIS A 315 10.89 -16.17 5.45
N PHE A 316 9.56 -16.28 5.36
CA PHE A 316 8.83 -16.58 4.12
C PHE A 316 8.40 -15.31 3.35
N ILE A 317 8.71 -14.12 3.87
CA ILE A 317 8.37 -12.82 3.27
C ILE A 317 9.63 -12.20 2.63
N SER A 318 9.53 -11.87 1.34
CA SER A 318 10.67 -11.34 0.59
C SER A 318 10.98 -9.89 0.98
N ARG A 319 12.27 -9.60 1.21
CA ARG A 319 12.73 -8.28 1.67
C ARG A 319 12.58 -7.16 0.64
N ARG A 320 12.55 -7.47 -0.66
CA ARG A 320 12.49 -6.49 -1.78
C ARG A 320 11.87 -7.14 -3.03
N LYS A 321 11.88 -6.43 -4.18
CA LYS A 321 11.61 -7.01 -5.51
C LYS A 321 12.74 -7.98 -5.93
N ALA A 322 13.10 -8.92 -5.06
CA ALA A 322 14.03 -9.98 -5.39
C ALA A 322 13.35 -10.95 -6.35
N SER A 323 14.12 -11.46 -7.30
CA SER A 323 13.68 -12.52 -8.20
C SER A 323 13.85 -13.88 -7.53
N PRO A 324 13.03 -14.89 -7.87
CA PRO A 324 13.24 -16.25 -7.39
C PRO A 324 14.66 -16.75 -7.61
N GLY A 325 15.26 -17.35 -6.57
CA GLY A 325 16.65 -17.81 -6.57
C GLY A 325 17.69 -16.75 -6.19
N ALA A 326 17.31 -15.48 -6.05
CA ALA A 326 18.23 -14.45 -5.56
C ALA A 326 18.29 -14.42 -4.03
N ILE A 327 19.45 -14.02 -3.47
CA ILE A 327 19.59 -13.77 -2.03
C ILE A 327 18.54 -12.75 -1.58
N GLY A 328 17.81 -13.08 -0.52
CA GLY A 328 16.74 -12.24 0.03
C GLY A 328 15.36 -12.42 -0.64
N TRP A 329 15.25 -13.34 -1.59
CA TRP A 329 13.96 -13.78 -2.12
C TRP A 329 13.24 -14.72 -1.15
N ALA A 330 11.91 -14.62 -1.11
CA ALA A 330 11.03 -15.55 -0.42
C ALA A 330 9.68 -15.63 -1.17
N PRO A 331 8.88 -16.69 -0.99
CA PRO A 331 7.73 -16.97 -1.85
C PRO A 331 6.50 -16.05 -1.60
N PHE A 332 6.49 -15.29 -0.51
CA PHE A 332 5.44 -14.31 -0.20
C PHE A 332 5.96 -12.86 -0.21
N ARG A 333 5.06 -11.91 -0.48
CA ARG A 333 5.36 -10.45 -0.45
C ARG A 333 4.82 -9.76 0.82
N GLY A 334 4.20 -10.53 1.70
CA GLY A 334 3.49 -10.08 2.89
C GLY A 334 2.34 -11.02 3.22
N GLN A 335 1.59 -10.69 4.27
CA GLN A 335 0.42 -11.44 4.71
C GLN A 335 -0.67 -11.54 3.63
N LEU A 336 -1.45 -12.62 3.69
CA LEU A 336 -2.53 -12.90 2.74
C LEU A 336 -3.91 -12.55 3.32
N THR A 337 -4.79 -12.05 2.46
CA THR A 337 -6.22 -11.87 2.80
C THR A 337 -6.93 -13.22 2.91
N PRO A 338 -8.06 -13.32 3.64
CA PRO A 338 -8.85 -14.56 3.72
C PRO A 338 -9.15 -15.19 2.36
N ALA A 339 -9.55 -14.36 1.39
CA ALA A 339 -9.82 -14.80 0.02
C ALA A 339 -8.57 -15.34 -0.70
N SER A 340 -7.41 -14.69 -0.51
CA SER A 340 -6.15 -15.18 -1.07
C SER A 340 -5.69 -16.49 -0.44
N ARG A 341 -5.89 -16.68 0.87
CA ARG A 341 -5.61 -17.94 1.58
C ARG A 341 -6.46 -19.08 1.01
N GLN A 342 -7.77 -18.85 0.88
CA GLN A 342 -8.69 -19.83 0.31
C GLN A 342 -8.34 -20.17 -1.15
N GLN A 343 -7.95 -19.18 -1.95
CA GLN A 343 -7.52 -19.42 -3.32
C GLN A 343 -6.27 -20.31 -3.39
N ALA A 344 -5.26 -20.05 -2.56
CA ALA A 344 -4.05 -20.85 -2.51
C ALA A 344 -4.35 -22.32 -2.16
N LEU A 345 -5.15 -22.56 -1.11
CA LEU A 345 -5.59 -23.91 -0.73
C LEU A 345 -6.40 -24.60 -1.84
N THR A 346 -7.27 -23.86 -2.53
CA THR A 346 -8.07 -24.40 -3.64
C THR A 346 -7.19 -24.84 -4.81
N VAL A 347 -6.20 -24.03 -5.16
CA VAL A 347 -5.28 -24.33 -6.27
C VAL A 347 -4.40 -25.54 -5.95
N VAL A 348 -3.84 -25.60 -4.74
CA VAL A 348 -3.01 -26.74 -4.29
C VAL A 348 -3.84 -28.02 -4.23
N SER A 349 -5.05 -27.97 -3.65
CA SER A 349 -5.97 -29.11 -3.66
C SER A 349 -6.29 -29.56 -5.08
N SER A 350 -6.57 -28.64 -6.01
CA SER A 350 -6.91 -29.00 -7.39
C SER A 350 -5.76 -29.68 -8.15
N TRP A 351 -4.52 -29.35 -7.82
CA TRP A 351 -3.35 -30.03 -8.37
C TRP A 351 -3.24 -31.45 -7.82
N LEU A 352 -3.36 -31.62 -6.50
CA LEU A 352 -3.34 -32.94 -5.87
C LEU A 352 -4.53 -33.81 -6.30
N ASP A 353 -5.72 -33.22 -6.46
CA ASP A 353 -6.90 -33.91 -7.00
C ASP A 353 -6.61 -34.48 -8.40
N TRP A 354 -5.93 -33.71 -9.26
CA TRP A 354 -5.54 -34.18 -10.58
C TRP A 354 -4.47 -35.27 -10.52
N LEU A 355 -3.53 -35.21 -9.57
CA LEU A 355 -2.56 -36.29 -9.36
C LEU A 355 -3.23 -37.57 -8.86
N VAL A 356 -4.27 -37.47 -8.03
CA VAL A 356 -5.09 -38.63 -7.63
C VAL A 356 -5.83 -39.21 -8.83
N GLU A 357 -6.49 -38.37 -9.64
CA GLU A 357 -7.16 -38.78 -10.89
C GLU A 357 -6.19 -39.49 -11.85
N ALA A 358 -4.95 -39.02 -11.91
CA ALA A 358 -3.89 -39.61 -12.73
C ALA A 358 -3.22 -40.84 -12.10
N ARG A 359 -3.65 -41.28 -10.91
CA ARG A 359 -3.06 -42.37 -10.11
C ARG A 359 -1.57 -42.16 -9.82
N HIS A 360 -1.17 -40.90 -9.65
CA HIS A 360 0.20 -40.50 -9.35
C HIS A 360 0.43 -40.31 -7.84
N VAL A 361 -0.64 -40.03 -7.08
CA VAL A 361 -0.66 -40.06 -5.61
C VAL A 361 -1.92 -40.78 -5.15
N GLU A 362 -1.91 -41.39 -3.97
CA GLU A 362 -3.03 -42.20 -3.48
C GLU A 362 -4.22 -41.35 -3.01
N ALA A 363 -3.94 -40.23 -2.34
CA ALA A 363 -4.97 -39.41 -1.72
C ALA A 363 -4.59 -37.93 -1.68
N ASN A 364 -5.61 -37.07 -1.56
CA ASN A 364 -5.45 -35.64 -1.36
C ASN A 364 -5.81 -35.24 0.09
N PRO A 365 -4.83 -34.95 0.97
CA PRO A 365 -5.10 -34.59 2.36
C PRO A 365 -5.81 -33.24 2.51
N PHE A 366 -5.76 -32.35 1.51
CA PHE A 366 -6.46 -31.06 1.54
C PHE A 366 -7.99 -31.19 1.41
N ARG A 367 -8.51 -32.39 1.13
CA ARG A 367 -9.95 -32.69 1.24
C ARG A 367 -10.42 -32.82 2.69
N LEU A 368 -9.50 -33.12 3.61
CA LEU A 368 -9.79 -33.36 5.03
C LEU A 368 -9.54 -32.13 5.92
N VAL A 369 -9.10 -31.01 5.32
CA VAL A 369 -8.83 -29.75 6.04
C VAL A 369 -9.89 -28.70 5.71
N SER A 370 -10.33 -27.96 6.73
CA SER A 370 -11.27 -26.85 6.52
C SER A 370 -10.67 -25.79 5.59
N ARG A 371 -11.36 -25.56 4.48
CA ARG A 371 -11.01 -24.51 3.51
C ARG A 371 -11.55 -23.13 3.94
N LYS A 372 -12.40 -23.07 4.98
CA LYS A 372 -12.89 -21.81 5.55
C LYS A 372 -11.79 -21.20 6.41
N GLN A 373 -11.08 -20.22 5.88
CA GLN A 373 -9.95 -19.54 6.55
C GLN A 373 -10.38 -18.23 7.23
N GLY A 374 -11.51 -18.28 7.94
CA GLY A 374 -12.14 -17.15 8.62
C GLY A 374 -12.98 -16.25 7.70
N ASP A 375 -13.86 -15.48 8.33
CA ASP A 375 -14.63 -14.45 7.64
C ASP A 375 -13.78 -13.19 7.48
N ASP A 376 -13.96 -12.49 6.37
CA ASP A 376 -13.42 -11.15 6.22
C ASP A 376 -14.21 -10.21 7.14
N GLN A 377 -13.78 -10.07 8.40
CA GLN A 377 -14.40 -9.12 9.34
C GLN A 377 -14.27 -7.66 8.84
N THR A 378 -13.34 -7.40 7.92
CA THR A 378 -13.20 -6.10 7.22
C THR A 378 -14.10 -6.00 5.98
N ALA A 379 -14.78 -7.06 5.59
CA ALA A 379 -15.99 -6.99 4.77
C ALA A 379 -17.18 -6.54 5.64
N THR A 380 -16.98 -5.48 6.44
CA THR A 380 -18.04 -4.47 6.59
C THR A 380 -18.59 -4.23 5.19
N GLY A 381 -19.91 -4.14 5.02
CA GLY A 381 -20.57 -4.03 3.72
C GLY A 381 -20.22 -2.77 2.91
N GLU A 382 -18.97 -2.31 2.91
CA GLU A 382 -18.36 -1.33 2.01
C GLU A 382 -18.79 -1.68 0.59
N VAL A 383 -19.78 -0.92 0.14
CA VAL A 383 -20.30 -0.98 -1.20
C VAL A 383 -19.15 -0.53 -2.10
N LYS A 384 -18.59 -1.45 -2.88
CA LYS A 384 -17.54 -1.15 -3.87
C LYS A 384 -18.14 -0.46 -5.10
N ALA A 385 -19.03 0.50 -4.90
CA ALA A 385 -19.68 1.30 -5.94
C ALA A 385 -19.44 2.78 -5.66
N ILE A 386 -19.48 3.57 -6.72
CA ILE A 386 -19.39 5.03 -6.67
C ILE A 386 -20.83 5.54 -6.53
N THR A 387 -21.08 6.39 -5.53
CA THR A 387 -22.39 7.03 -5.35
C THR A 387 -22.69 7.97 -6.51
N GLU A 388 -23.96 8.30 -6.74
CA GLU A 388 -24.37 9.24 -7.79
C GLU A 388 -23.65 10.60 -7.63
N GLY A 389 -23.67 11.16 -6.42
CA GLY A 389 -23.01 12.43 -6.12
C GLY A 389 -21.50 12.37 -6.31
N ALA A 390 -20.85 11.27 -5.90
CA ALA A 390 -19.42 11.08 -6.17
C ALA A 390 -19.12 10.98 -7.66
N MET A 391 -19.94 10.27 -8.45
CA MET A 391 -19.73 10.17 -9.88
C MET A 391 -19.86 11.54 -10.55
N GLN A 392 -20.86 12.34 -10.17
CA GLN A 392 -21.05 13.70 -10.68
C GLN A 392 -19.85 14.59 -10.34
N ALA A 393 -19.35 14.54 -9.10
CA ALA A 393 -18.15 15.28 -8.69
C ALA A 393 -16.90 14.87 -9.50
N LEU A 394 -16.74 13.56 -9.77
CA LEU A 394 -15.65 13.07 -10.60
C LEU A 394 -15.77 13.56 -12.05
N LEU A 395 -16.96 13.48 -12.65
CA LEU A 395 -17.20 13.95 -14.02
C LEU A 395 -16.98 15.45 -14.15
N HIS A 396 -17.47 16.24 -13.19
CA HIS A 396 -17.28 17.69 -13.14
C HIS A 396 -15.80 18.09 -13.16
N TYR A 397 -14.96 17.37 -12.40
CA TYR A 397 -13.51 17.58 -12.47
C TYR A 397 -12.96 17.41 -13.89
N PHE A 398 -13.39 16.38 -14.63
CA PHE A 398 -12.92 16.16 -16.00
C PHE A 398 -13.51 17.15 -17.03
N GLU A 399 -14.57 17.86 -16.69
CA GLU A 399 -15.14 18.94 -17.52
C GLU A 399 -14.36 20.25 -17.35
N GLN A 400 -13.74 20.48 -16.19
CA GLN A 400 -12.95 21.67 -15.89
C GLN A 400 -11.49 21.58 -16.33
N VAL A 401 -10.95 20.37 -16.53
CA VAL A 401 -9.57 20.18 -16.95
C VAL A 401 -9.44 20.37 -18.46
N GLU A 402 -8.35 21.04 -18.87
CA GLU A 402 -7.99 21.25 -20.28
C GLU A 402 -8.19 19.99 -21.15
N PRO A 403 -8.94 20.10 -22.26
CA PRO A 403 -9.18 18.99 -23.16
C PRO A 403 -7.89 18.35 -23.65
N SER A 404 -7.80 17.02 -23.50
CA SER A 404 -6.71 16.23 -24.06
C SER A 404 -7.20 14.81 -24.34
N PRO A 405 -6.51 14.05 -25.21
CA PRO A 405 -6.89 12.66 -25.50
C PRO A 405 -6.99 11.78 -24.24
N ALA A 406 -6.17 12.05 -23.23
CA ALA A 406 -6.22 11.34 -21.95
C ALA A 406 -7.48 11.66 -21.14
N ILE A 407 -7.94 12.92 -21.16
CA ILE A 407 -9.15 13.39 -20.48
C ILE A 407 -10.40 12.87 -21.18
N HIS A 408 -10.49 12.96 -22.51
CA HIS A 408 -11.59 12.38 -23.27
C HIS A 408 -11.72 10.87 -23.03
N ARG A 409 -10.59 10.15 -23.00
CA ARG A 409 -10.59 8.72 -22.65
C ARG A 409 -11.10 8.48 -21.23
N MET A 410 -10.76 9.31 -20.25
CA MET A 410 -11.22 9.12 -18.88
C MET A 410 -12.72 9.42 -18.74
N ARG A 411 -13.22 10.50 -19.37
CA ARG A 411 -14.66 10.79 -19.47
C ARG A 411 -15.42 9.62 -20.08
N PHE A 412 -14.92 9.09 -21.19
CA PHE A 412 -15.46 7.90 -21.85
C PHE A 412 -15.48 6.70 -20.89
N VAL A 413 -14.36 6.36 -20.27
CA VAL A 413 -14.26 5.21 -19.37
C VAL A 413 -15.25 5.31 -18.21
N LEU A 414 -15.43 6.49 -17.60
CA LEU A 414 -16.41 6.68 -16.52
C LEU A 414 -17.84 6.49 -17.03
N ARG A 415 -18.26 7.25 -18.05
CA ARG A 415 -19.64 7.24 -18.56
C ARG A 415 -20.01 5.89 -19.20
N PHE A 416 -19.07 5.27 -19.92
CA PHE A 416 -19.30 4.04 -20.66
C PHE A 416 -19.29 2.79 -19.75
N LEU A 417 -18.32 2.63 -18.86
CA LEU A 417 -18.30 1.45 -17.97
C LEU A 417 -19.44 1.47 -16.95
N GLU A 418 -19.80 2.65 -16.47
CA GLU A 418 -20.92 2.83 -15.56
C GLU A 418 -22.26 2.52 -16.22
N SER A 419 -22.40 2.73 -17.53
CA SER A 419 -23.65 2.49 -18.27
C SER A 419 -23.75 1.10 -18.88
N MET A 420 -22.62 0.43 -19.14
CA MET A 420 -22.59 -0.89 -19.81
C MET A 420 -22.27 -2.05 -18.87
N GLY A 421 -21.66 -1.80 -17.70
CA GLY A 421 -21.31 -2.85 -16.74
C GLY A 421 -20.29 -3.88 -17.25
N LEU A 422 -19.50 -3.57 -18.29
CA LEU A 422 -18.51 -4.48 -18.86
C LEU A 422 -17.40 -4.81 -17.85
N ARG A 423 -16.81 -6.02 -17.96
CA ARG A 423 -15.51 -6.29 -17.32
C ARG A 423 -14.43 -5.50 -18.05
N ALA A 424 -13.37 -5.13 -17.34
CA ALA A 424 -12.24 -4.44 -17.97
C ALA A 424 -11.64 -5.24 -19.14
N SER A 425 -11.52 -6.57 -19.03
CA SER A 425 -11.06 -7.40 -20.15
C SER A 425 -12.01 -7.42 -21.34
N GLU A 426 -13.32 -7.32 -21.10
CA GLU A 426 -14.35 -7.28 -22.15
C GLU A 426 -14.26 -5.95 -22.90
N LEU A 427 -14.15 -4.82 -22.20
CA LEU A 427 -13.95 -3.49 -22.80
C LEU A 427 -12.66 -3.40 -23.63
N LEU A 428 -11.56 -4.00 -23.14
CA LEU A 428 -10.26 -3.95 -23.82
C LEU A 428 -10.21 -4.79 -25.10
N ALA A 429 -11.04 -5.83 -25.19
CA ALA A 429 -11.11 -6.70 -26.36
C ALA A 429 -12.11 -6.19 -27.41
N ALA A 430 -13.07 -5.37 -27.01
CA ALA A 430 -14.18 -4.95 -27.86
C ALA A 430 -13.75 -3.98 -28.98
N ARG A 431 -14.32 -4.20 -30.16
CA ARG A 431 -14.16 -3.38 -31.37
C ARG A 431 -15.51 -2.86 -31.85
N LEU A 432 -15.50 -1.88 -32.75
CA LEU A 432 -16.74 -1.34 -33.31
C LEU A 432 -17.50 -2.40 -34.14
N GLY A 433 -16.81 -3.32 -34.80
CA GLY A 433 -17.40 -4.44 -35.52
C GLY A 433 -18.13 -5.46 -34.61
N ASP A 434 -17.96 -5.38 -33.28
CA ASP A 434 -18.73 -6.18 -32.33
C ASP A 434 -20.11 -5.56 -32.03
N LEU A 435 -20.40 -4.35 -32.54
CA LEU A 435 -21.71 -3.73 -32.45
C LEU A 435 -22.67 -4.41 -33.43
N VAL A 436 -23.79 -4.90 -32.90
CA VAL A 436 -24.80 -5.63 -33.66
C VAL A 436 -26.18 -5.02 -33.40
N THR A 437 -26.98 -4.91 -34.45
CA THR A 437 -28.38 -4.51 -34.34
C THR A 437 -29.22 -5.74 -34.12
N LEU A 438 -29.88 -5.82 -32.97
CA LEU A 438 -30.85 -6.86 -32.62
C LEU A 438 -32.27 -6.30 -32.76
N PRO A 439 -33.32 -7.14 -32.80
CA PRO A 439 -34.71 -6.67 -32.81
C PRO A 439 -35.04 -5.73 -31.65
N GLU A 440 -34.40 -5.93 -30.49
CA GLU A 440 -34.59 -5.14 -29.28
C GLU A 440 -33.74 -3.86 -29.24
N GLY A 441 -32.81 -3.69 -30.20
CA GLY A 441 -31.96 -2.51 -30.34
C GLY A 441 -30.47 -2.81 -30.55
N LEU A 442 -29.66 -1.76 -30.49
CA LEU A 442 -28.21 -1.84 -30.67
C LEU A 442 -27.55 -2.48 -29.44
N ALA A 443 -26.69 -3.46 -29.66
CA ALA A 443 -25.98 -4.18 -28.62
C ALA A 443 -24.51 -4.38 -28.96
N LEU A 444 -23.68 -4.51 -27.92
CA LEU A 444 -22.30 -4.95 -28.04
C LEU A 444 -22.21 -6.46 -27.81
N LYS A 445 -21.67 -7.19 -28.76
CA LYS A 445 -21.33 -8.61 -28.60
C LYS A 445 -20.07 -8.74 -27.73
N VAL A 446 -20.21 -9.45 -26.61
CA VAL A 446 -19.15 -9.59 -25.61
C VAL A 446 -18.75 -11.05 -25.47
N HIS A 447 -17.47 -11.31 -25.65
CA HIS A 447 -16.85 -12.62 -25.45
C HIS A 447 -16.40 -12.78 -23.99
N GLY A 448 -17.18 -13.53 -23.20
CA GLY A 448 -16.94 -13.71 -21.76
C GLY A 448 -15.99 -14.86 -21.41
N LYS A 449 -15.61 -14.92 -20.12
CA LYS A 449 -14.83 -16.04 -19.55
C LYS A 449 -15.58 -17.38 -19.75
N GLY A 450 -14.89 -18.36 -20.33
CA GLY A 450 -15.44 -19.71 -20.59
C GLY A 450 -16.21 -19.82 -21.91
N ALA A 451 -15.86 -19.02 -22.92
CA ALA A 451 -16.46 -19.03 -24.26
C ALA A 451 -17.98 -18.73 -24.30
N LYS A 452 -18.52 -18.11 -23.24
CA LYS A 452 -19.92 -17.67 -23.22
C LYS A 452 -20.03 -16.28 -23.83
N ASN A 453 -20.65 -16.21 -25.00
CA ASN A 453 -20.99 -14.95 -25.67
C ASN A 453 -22.25 -14.37 -25.02
N ARG A 454 -22.29 -13.06 -24.82
CA ARG A 454 -23.50 -12.34 -24.42
C ARG A 454 -23.63 -11.02 -25.18
N HIS A 455 -24.85 -10.54 -25.32
CA HIS A 455 -25.12 -9.21 -25.85
C HIS A 455 -25.35 -8.24 -24.68
N VAL A 456 -24.73 -7.07 -24.75
CA VAL A 456 -24.92 -5.99 -23.77
C VAL A 456 -25.54 -4.81 -24.49
N THR A 457 -26.75 -4.43 -24.11
CA THR A 457 -27.50 -3.34 -24.73
C THR A 457 -26.72 -2.03 -24.68
N LEU A 458 -26.48 -1.42 -25.84
CA LEU A 458 -25.81 -0.14 -25.96
C LEU A 458 -26.85 0.99 -25.75
N ASN A 459 -27.05 1.37 -24.49
CA ASN A 459 -28.01 2.41 -24.13
C ASN A 459 -27.60 3.81 -24.65
N ARG A 460 -28.51 4.78 -24.54
CA ARG A 460 -28.30 6.17 -25.01
C ARG A 460 -27.02 6.79 -24.43
N GLN A 461 -26.82 6.71 -23.12
CA GLN A 461 -25.65 7.28 -22.44
C GLN A 461 -24.34 6.66 -22.94
N ALA A 462 -24.32 5.35 -23.18
CA ALA A 462 -23.16 4.64 -23.73
C ALA A 462 -22.87 5.06 -25.18
N ARG A 463 -23.92 5.23 -26.00
CA ARG A 463 -23.80 5.70 -27.40
C ARG A 463 -23.23 7.12 -27.47
N GLU A 464 -23.76 8.03 -26.67
CA GLU A 464 -23.29 9.42 -26.60
C GLU A 464 -21.82 9.47 -26.16
N ALA A 465 -21.46 8.75 -25.09
CA ALA A 465 -20.08 8.68 -24.62
C ALA A 465 -19.14 8.08 -25.67
N LEU A 466 -19.57 7.05 -26.40
CA LEU A 466 -18.77 6.43 -27.47
C LEU A 466 -18.55 7.40 -28.64
N ASN A 467 -19.59 8.11 -29.09
CA ASN A 467 -19.48 9.08 -30.18
C ASN A 467 -18.60 10.27 -29.79
N GLU A 468 -18.77 10.85 -28.59
CA GLU A 468 -17.88 11.90 -28.08
C GLU A 468 -16.41 11.44 -28.09
N TYR A 469 -16.18 10.19 -27.72
CA TYR A 469 -14.82 9.62 -27.65
C TYR A 469 -14.21 9.35 -29.02
N LEU A 470 -15.00 8.85 -29.97
CA LEU A 470 -14.56 8.63 -31.36
C LEU A 470 -14.30 9.96 -32.07
N ALA A 471 -15.14 10.96 -31.86
CA ALA A 471 -14.95 12.30 -32.40
C ALA A 471 -13.65 12.93 -31.85
N ALA A 472 -13.40 12.82 -30.54
CA ALA A 472 -12.16 13.27 -29.92
C ALA A 472 -10.90 12.50 -30.38
N ARG A 473 -11.08 11.32 -31.00
CA ARG A 473 -10.03 10.54 -31.66
C ARG A 473 -9.87 10.86 -33.14
N GLY A 474 -10.69 11.75 -33.69
CA GLY A 474 -10.70 12.08 -35.13
C GLY A 474 -11.34 11.00 -36.01
N LEU A 475 -12.20 10.14 -35.45
CA LEU A 475 -12.82 9.02 -36.16
C LEU A 475 -14.32 9.22 -36.44
N GLY A 476 -14.88 10.39 -36.12
CA GLY A 476 -16.31 10.65 -36.27
C GLY A 476 -17.14 9.90 -35.23
N ASP A 477 -18.15 9.15 -35.68
CA ASP A 477 -19.04 8.36 -34.83
C ASP A 477 -18.89 6.84 -35.05
N PHE A 478 -19.66 6.03 -34.30
CA PHE A 478 -19.58 4.58 -34.40
C PHE A 478 -20.10 4.00 -35.72
N LEU A 479 -20.80 4.78 -36.56
CA LEU A 479 -21.27 4.37 -37.88
C LEU A 479 -20.23 4.64 -38.97
N GLN A 480 -19.41 5.67 -38.79
CA GLN A 480 -18.39 6.10 -39.75
C GLN A 480 -17.03 5.41 -39.53
N ALA A 481 -16.68 5.16 -38.28
CA ALA A 481 -15.38 4.60 -37.93
C ALA A 481 -15.23 3.13 -38.39
N PRO A 482 -14.00 2.68 -38.77
CA PRO A 482 -13.76 1.31 -39.21
C PRO A 482 -14.19 0.23 -38.21
N ALA A 483 -14.58 -0.95 -38.69
CA ALA A 483 -15.03 -2.05 -37.84
C ALA A 483 -13.92 -2.56 -36.89
N GLU A 484 -12.66 -2.50 -37.32
CA GLU A 484 -11.50 -2.94 -36.55
C GLU A 484 -11.15 -1.98 -35.41
N THR A 485 -11.72 -0.77 -35.42
CA THR A 485 -11.45 0.27 -34.44
C THR A 485 -11.71 -0.24 -33.02
N PRO A 486 -10.70 -0.23 -32.12
CA PRO A 486 -10.92 -0.62 -30.74
C PRO A 486 -11.82 0.39 -30.04
N ILE A 487 -12.75 -0.10 -29.21
CA ILE A 487 -13.64 0.75 -28.41
C ILE A 487 -12.81 1.61 -27.45
N LEU A 488 -11.74 1.05 -26.87
CA LEU A 488 -10.84 1.77 -25.96
C LEU A 488 -9.39 1.76 -26.46
N ALA A 489 -8.87 2.94 -26.79
CA ALA A 489 -7.60 3.11 -27.48
C ALA A 489 -6.55 3.89 -26.66
N SER A 490 -5.31 3.82 -27.15
CA SER A 490 -4.19 4.61 -26.65
C SER A 490 -4.49 6.11 -26.83
N ALA A 491 -3.93 6.92 -25.93
CA ALA A 491 -4.01 8.38 -26.06
C ALA A 491 -3.00 8.93 -27.08
N ARG A 492 -2.06 8.09 -27.53
CA ARG A 492 -1.03 8.44 -28.51
C ARG A 492 -1.40 8.00 -29.93
N ASP A 493 -2.15 6.91 -30.04
CA ASP A 493 -2.54 6.31 -31.30
C ASP A 493 -4.01 5.89 -31.19
N PRO A 494 -4.91 6.48 -32.00
CA PRO A 494 -6.33 6.18 -31.95
C PRO A 494 -6.67 4.75 -32.38
N MET A 495 -5.80 3.99 -33.06
CA MET A 495 -6.11 2.62 -33.51
C MET A 495 -5.45 1.52 -32.67
N THR A 496 -4.53 1.88 -31.77
CA THR A 496 -3.89 0.91 -30.88
C THR A 496 -4.71 0.70 -29.59
N PRO A 497 -5.14 -0.53 -29.25
CA PRO A 497 -5.82 -0.82 -28.00
C PRO A 497 -4.88 -0.64 -26.80
N ILE A 498 -5.43 -0.25 -25.64
CA ILE A 498 -4.62 -0.19 -24.42
C ILE A 498 -4.49 -1.56 -23.75
N THR A 499 -3.46 -1.71 -22.91
CA THR A 499 -3.29 -2.90 -22.08
C THR A 499 -4.02 -2.77 -20.75
N TYR A 500 -4.35 -3.91 -20.11
CA TYR A 500 -4.96 -3.91 -18.78
C TYR A 500 -4.16 -3.14 -17.72
N PRO A 501 -2.81 -3.29 -17.60
CA PRO A 501 -2.03 -2.49 -16.68
C PRO A 501 -2.12 -0.98 -16.98
N ALA A 502 -2.12 -0.60 -18.26
CA ALA A 502 -2.25 0.80 -18.65
C ALA A 502 -3.61 1.38 -18.26
N LEU A 503 -4.70 0.65 -18.50
CA LEU A 503 -6.04 1.02 -18.06
C LEU A 503 -6.11 1.19 -16.54
N TYR A 504 -5.67 0.16 -15.79
CA TYR A 504 -5.69 0.17 -14.33
C TYR A 504 -4.91 1.35 -13.74
N GLN A 505 -3.68 1.59 -14.20
CA GLN A 505 -2.85 2.68 -13.72
C GLN A 505 -3.43 4.05 -14.10
N THR A 506 -3.96 4.19 -15.32
CA THR A 506 -4.56 5.44 -15.80
C THR A 506 -5.78 5.80 -14.98
N VAL A 507 -6.72 4.87 -14.81
CA VAL A 507 -7.94 5.06 -14.03
C VAL A 507 -7.61 5.39 -12.59
N ARG A 508 -6.72 4.63 -11.95
CA ARG A 508 -6.32 4.89 -10.57
C ARG A 508 -5.72 6.29 -10.40
N ARG A 509 -4.79 6.68 -11.27
CA ARG A 509 -4.11 7.98 -11.19
C ARG A 509 -5.08 9.14 -11.40
N TRP A 510 -5.97 9.04 -12.37
CA TRP A 510 -6.94 10.10 -12.67
C TRP A 510 -8.04 10.19 -11.62
N LEU A 511 -8.54 9.05 -11.11
CA LEU A 511 -9.45 9.05 -9.97
C LEU A 511 -8.80 9.68 -8.74
N GLU A 512 -7.54 9.34 -8.42
CA GLU A 512 -6.82 9.95 -7.30
C GLU A 512 -6.75 11.47 -7.41
N LYS A 513 -6.45 12.00 -8.61
CA LYS A 513 -6.46 13.45 -8.88
C LYS A 513 -7.86 14.05 -8.72
N ALA A 514 -8.87 13.45 -9.35
CA ALA A 514 -10.25 13.95 -9.31
C ALA A 514 -10.82 13.93 -7.88
N VAL A 515 -10.60 12.84 -7.14
CA VAL A 515 -11.00 12.71 -5.73
C VAL A 515 -10.30 13.77 -4.87
N SER A 516 -9.00 13.98 -5.06
CA SER A 516 -8.24 15.00 -4.34
C SER A 516 -8.78 16.41 -4.58
N ALA A 517 -9.19 16.73 -5.81
CA ALA A 517 -9.71 18.03 -6.19
C ALA A 517 -11.21 18.23 -5.86
N SER A 518 -11.96 17.14 -5.63
CA SER A 518 -13.40 17.21 -5.35
C SER A 518 -13.73 17.81 -3.98
N ALA A 519 -14.93 18.35 -3.84
CA ALA A 519 -15.49 18.82 -2.56
C ALA A 519 -16.13 17.69 -1.72
N LEU A 520 -15.87 16.42 -2.05
CA LEU A 520 -16.50 15.28 -1.38
C LEU A 520 -16.11 15.16 0.10
N PRO A 521 -16.98 14.62 0.97
CA PRO A 521 -16.66 14.33 2.37
C PRO A 521 -15.43 13.42 2.51
N GLN A 522 -14.66 13.61 3.58
CA GLN A 522 -13.40 12.88 3.78
C GLN A 522 -13.56 11.36 3.84
N HIS A 523 -14.69 10.87 4.36
CA HIS A 523 -14.99 9.44 4.41
C HIS A 523 -15.24 8.86 3.00
N GLU A 524 -15.95 9.57 2.12
CA GLU A 524 -16.14 9.18 0.72
C GLU A 524 -14.82 9.23 -0.05
N LYS A 525 -14.03 10.29 0.12
CA LYS A 525 -12.69 10.39 -0.49
C LYS A 525 -11.82 9.19 -0.12
N SER A 526 -11.80 8.82 1.16
CA SER A 526 -11.03 7.68 1.67
C SER A 526 -11.44 6.35 1.02
N GLN A 527 -12.72 6.17 0.71
CA GLN A 527 -13.22 5.01 -0.02
C GLN A 527 -12.85 5.08 -1.52
N LEU A 528 -13.04 6.22 -2.17
CA LEU A 528 -12.78 6.42 -3.60
C LEU A 528 -11.30 6.31 -3.96
N TYR A 529 -10.36 6.57 -3.05
CA TYR A 529 -8.93 6.29 -3.28
C TYR A 529 -8.64 4.80 -3.50
N LYS A 530 -9.54 3.89 -3.09
CA LYS A 530 -9.47 2.45 -3.36
C LYS A 530 -10.14 2.05 -4.69
N ALA A 531 -10.83 2.98 -5.35
CA ALA A 531 -11.63 2.70 -6.53
C ALA A 531 -10.78 2.26 -7.73
N SER A 532 -11.38 1.44 -8.58
CA SER A 532 -10.76 0.90 -9.80
C SER A 532 -11.82 0.72 -10.89
N THR A 533 -11.43 0.25 -12.07
CA THR A 533 -12.39 -0.07 -13.15
C THR A 533 -13.47 -1.07 -12.72
N HIS A 534 -13.18 -1.94 -11.75
CA HIS A 534 -14.18 -2.87 -11.23
C HIS A 534 -15.27 -2.17 -10.41
N TRP A 535 -14.96 -1.04 -9.77
CA TRP A 535 -15.97 -0.24 -9.05
C TRP A 535 -17.00 0.35 -10.00
N LEU A 536 -16.61 0.81 -11.19
CA LEU A 536 -17.55 1.32 -12.21
C LEU A 536 -18.57 0.26 -12.62
N ARG A 537 -18.12 -0.99 -12.79
CA ARG A 537 -19.01 -2.12 -13.03
C ARG A 537 -19.92 -2.40 -11.83
N HIS A 538 -19.42 -2.25 -10.61
CA HIS A 538 -20.26 -2.38 -9.43
C HIS A 538 -21.29 -1.26 -9.30
N THR A 539 -20.94 -0.03 -9.69
CA THR A 539 -21.86 1.11 -9.81
C THR A 539 -23.00 0.79 -10.76
N PHE A 540 -22.72 0.24 -11.95
CA PHE A 540 -23.76 -0.21 -12.88
C PHE A 540 -24.75 -1.19 -12.23
N GLY A 541 -24.24 -2.26 -11.62
CA GLY A 541 -25.08 -3.28 -10.98
C GLY A 541 -25.90 -2.73 -9.81
N THR A 542 -25.30 -1.86 -9.00
CA THR A 542 -25.96 -1.20 -7.87
C THR A 542 -27.08 -0.29 -8.37
N ARG A 543 -26.81 0.56 -9.37
CA ARG A 543 -27.81 1.47 -9.97
C ARG A 543 -28.97 0.73 -10.61
N LEU A 544 -28.73 -0.39 -11.29
CA LEU A 544 -29.83 -1.19 -11.85
C LEU A 544 -30.76 -1.68 -10.74
N ILE A 545 -30.21 -2.16 -9.62
CA ILE A 545 -31.02 -2.61 -8.48
C ILE A 545 -31.73 -1.45 -7.79
N GLU A 546 -31.08 -0.31 -7.61
CA GLU A 546 -31.68 0.91 -7.05
C GLU A 546 -32.83 1.42 -7.92
N LYS A 547 -32.71 1.32 -9.25
CA LYS A 547 -33.75 1.65 -10.23
C LYS A 547 -34.82 0.56 -10.40
N GLY A 548 -34.78 -0.50 -9.60
CA GLY A 548 -35.83 -1.53 -9.57
C GLY A 548 -35.74 -2.58 -10.69
N ALA A 549 -34.60 -2.71 -11.39
CA ALA A 549 -34.43 -3.75 -12.40
C ALA A 549 -34.56 -5.16 -11.80
N ALA A 550 -35.14 -6.07 -12.57
CA ALA A 550 -35.35 -7.45 -12.16
C ALA A 550 -34.00 -8.19 -11.96
N PRO A 551 -33.86 -9.03 -10.92
CA PRO A 551 -32.62 -9.76 -10.59
C PRO A 551 -31.97 -10.52 -11.77
N ASP A 552 -32.78 -11.17 -12.57
CA ASP A 552 -32.42 -11.93 -13.77
C ASP A 552 -31.86 -11.03 -14.88
N ALA A 553 -32.51 -9.88 -15.12
CA ALA A 553 -32.04 -8.88 -16.06
C ALA A 553 -30.66 -8.32 -15.64
N VAL A 554 -30.49 -7.99 -14.36
CA VAL A 554 -29.19 -7.54 -13.81
C VAL A 554 -28.13 -8.63 -13.97
N GLN A 555 -28.47 -9.88 -13.64
CA GLN A 555 -27.55 -11.01 -13.74
C GLN A 555 -27.10 -11.26 -15.19
N SER A 556 -28.04 -11.19 -16.14
CA SER A 556 -27.81 -11.37 -17.57
C SER A 556 -26.93 -10.26 -18.14
N SER A 557 -27.26 -8.98 -17.92
CA SER A 557 -26.47 -7.83 -18.39
C SER A 557 -25.04 -7.87 -17.85
N MET A 558 -24.88 -8.25 -16.59
CA MET A 558 -23.56 -8.38 -15.97
C MET A 558 -22.84 -9.67 -16.39
N GLY A 559 -23.52 -10.70 -16.88
CA GLY A 559 -22.90 -11.99 -17.24
C GLY A 559 -22.36 -12.75 -16.02
N HIS A 560 -23.15 -12.78 -14.95
CA HIS A 560 -22.84 -13.55 -13.74
C HIS A 560 -23.28 -15.01 -13.90
N ALA A 561 -22.32 -15.93 -13.79
CA ALA A 561 -22.57 -17.38 -13.89
C ALA A 561 -23.29 -17.96 -12.66
N SER A 562 -23.34 -17.23 -11.53
CA SER A 562 -23.99 -17.66 -10.30
C SER A 562 -24.86 -16.53 -9.72
N PRO A 563 -26.12 -16.84 -9.31
CA PRO A 563 -27.01 -15.92 -8.61
C PRO A 563 -26.43 -15.37 -7.30
N VAL A 564 -25.52 -16.11 -6.65
CA VAL A 564 -24.85 -15.70 -5.40
C VAL A 564 -24.07 -14.38 -5.57
N THR A 565 -23.61 -14.08 -6.79
CA THR A 565 -22.91 -12.81 -7.05
C THR A 565 -23.85 -11.60 -7.00
N LEU A 566 -25.14 -11.80 -7.31
CA LEU A 566 -26.16 -10.77 -7.22
C LEU A 566 -26.43 -10.37 -5.75
N GLY A 567 -26.32 -11.33 -4.83
CA GLY A 567 -26.43 -11.13 -3.38
C GLY A 567 -25.49 -10.06 -2.79
N ARG A 568 -24.40 -9.73 -3.49
CA ARG A 568 -23.48 -8.65 -3.10
C ARG A 568 -24.05 -7.26 -3.38
N TYR A 569 -24.93 -7.14 -4.38
CA TYR A 569 -25.58 -5.89 -4.75
C TYR A 569 -26.89 -5.69 -3.98
N THR A 570 -27.62 -6.76 -3.63
CA THR A 570 -28.83 -6.61 -2.79
C THR A 570 -28.52 -6.14 -1.36
N ARG A 571 -27.40 -6.59 -0.77
CA ARG A 571 -26.90 -6.01 0.51
C ARG A 571 -26.52 -4.53 0.39
N SER A 572 -26.16 -4.07 -0.81
CA SER A 572 -25.80 -2.66 -1.02
C SER A 572 -26.99 -1.71 -0.92
N SER A 573 -28.21 -2.19 -1.19
CA SER A 573 -29.44 -1.45 -0.90
C SER A 573 -30.02 -1.89 0.44
N ALA A 574 -29.26 -1.75 1.54
CA ALA A 574 -29.80 -1.93 2.90
C ALA A 574 -31.12 -1.17 3.06
N LYS A 575 -31.21 0.04 2.47
CA LYS A 575 -32.42 0.86 2.38
C LYS A 575 -33.61 0.16 1.70
N ARG A 576 -33.38 -0.62 0.64
CA ARG A 576 -34.43 -1.43 -0.03
C ARG A 576 -34.77 -2.67 0.78
N GLN A 577 -33.79 -3.35 1.38
CA GLN A 577 -34.09 -4.49 2.26
C GLN A 577 -34.95 -4.02 3.44
N PHE A 578 -34.60 -2.90 4.06
CA PHE A 578 -35.41 -2.26 5.09
C PHE A 578 -36.77 -1.81 4.56
N SER A 579 -36.86 -1.15 3.40
CA SER A 579 -38.15 -0.67 2.88
C SER A 579 -39.06 -1.78 2.39
N GLU A 580 -38.54 -2.87 1.84
CA GLU A 580 -39.33 -4.03 1.42
C GLU A 580 -39.82 -4.83 2.63
N VAL A 581 -38.99 -4.98 3.67
CA VAL A 581 -39.42 -5.55 4.96
C VAL A 581 -40.48 -4.63 5.60
N ALA A 582 -40.24 -3.31 5.65
CA ALA A 582 -41.20 -2.35 6.20
C ALA A 582 -42.54 -2.34 5.41
N LYS A 583 -42.52 -2.48 4.08
CA LYS A 583 -43.74 -2.63 3.26
C LYS A 583 -44.53 -3.90 3.58
N VAL A 584 -43.84 -5.00 3.90
CA VAL A 584 -44.48 -6.28 4.23
C VAL A 584 -45.05 -6.27 5.65
N PHE A 585 -44.39 -5.57 6.58
CA PHE A 585 -44.78 -5.55 8.00
C PHE A 585 -45.49 -4.26 8.45
N GLY A 586 -45.66 -3.28 7.56
CA GLY A 586 -46.49 -2.09 7.78
C GLY A 586 -45.95 -1.11 8.83
N GLU A 587 -44.65 -0.78 8.79
CA GLU A 587 -44.06 0.30 9.62
C GLU A 587 -43.86 1.61 8.83
#